data_AF-A0AAV1EQG6-F1
#
_entry.id   AF-A0AAV1EQG6-F1
#
_cell.length_a   1.000
_cell.length_b   1.000
_cell.length_c   1.000
_cell.angle_alpha   90.00
_cell.angle_beta   90.00
_cell.angle_gamma   90.00
#
_symmetry.space_group_name_H-M   'P 1'
#
loop_
_entity.id
_entity.type
_entity.pdbx_description
1 polymer ?
#
loop_
_entity_poly.entity_id
_entity_poly.type
_entity_poly.pdbx_seq_one_letter_code
_entity_poly.pdbx_strand_id
1 'polypeptide(L)'
;MFSFLIPPERFDGHKFDSSLIDWLDTQDLAMQLIELKSPALWMTKFAELREELETTEDKNHGTCIYACWKSVPDKFCCFKNVALALLSVFGSTYLCGQVFSHEGRAQPLPQSFDC
;
A
#
# COMPACT_ATOMS: atom_id res chain seq x y z
N MET A 1 22.21 0.64 1.07
CA MET A 1 20.93 1.12 0.48
C MET A 1 19.83 0.60 1.41
N PHE A 2 18.93 1.46 1.92
CA PHE A 2 17.98 1.23 3.05
C PHE A 2 18.51 1.42 4.49
N SER A 3 19.16 2.55 4.79
CA SER A 3 19.58 2.91 6.16
C SER A 3 18.47 3.39 7.09
N PHE A 4 17.22 3.46 6.61
CA PHE A 4 16.03 3.89 7.37
C PHE A 4 15.19 2.72 7.90
N LEU A 5 15.50 1.48 7.48
CA LEU A 5 14.82 0.30 8.00
C LEU A 5 15.39 -0.01 9.38
N ILE A 6 14.73 0.53 10.41
CA ILE A 6 14.98 0.11 11.78
C ILE A 6 14.49 -1.34 11.90
N PRO A 7 15.35 -2.31 12.26
CA PRO A 7 14.89 -3.67 12.51
C PRO A 7 13.75 -3.65 13.53
N PRO A 8 12.68 -4.45 13.35
CA PRO A 8 11.54 -4.44 14.27
C PRO A 8 11.95 -4.61 15.74
N GLU A 9 13.01 -5.40 16.01
CA GLU A 9 13.51 -5.64 17.36
C GLU A 9 14.24 -4.43 17.98
N ARG A 10 14.58 -3.43 17.15
CA ARG A 10 15.27 -2.18 17.53
C ARG A 10 14.36 -0.96 17.45
N PHE A 11 13.09 -1.14 17.06
CA PHE A 11 12.14 -0.04 17.03
C PHE A 11 11.76 0.34 18.45
N ASP A 12 12.32 1.46 18.89
CA ASP A 12 11.91 2.13 20.12
C ASP A 12 10.86 3.18 19.74
N GLY A 13 9.60 2.90 20.06
CA GLY A 13 8.49 3.82 19.78
C GLY A 13 8.66 5.20 20.39
N HIS A 14 9.48 5.34 21.44
CA HIS A 14 9.80 6.64 22.05
C HIS A 14 10.80 7.47 21.24
N LYS A 15 11.50 6.86 20.28
CA LYS A 15 12.41 7.53 19.32
C LYS A 15 11.77 7.76 17.96
N PHE A 16 10.48 7.45 17.81
CA PHE A 16 9.77 7.78 16.60
C PHE A 16 9.78 9.30 16.42
N ASP A 17 10.40 9.75 15.35
CA ASP A 17 10.40 11.15 14.98
C ASP A 17 9.00 11.52 14.50
N SER A 18 8.23 12.18 15.38
CA SER A 18 6.87 12.61 15.09
C SER A 18 6.79 13.57 13.91
N SER A 19 7.91 14.24 13.55
CA SER A 19 7.94 15.11 12.37
C SER A 19 7.67 14.36 11.06
N LEU A 20 7.90 13.04 11.03
CA LEU A 20 7.58 12.18 9.90
C LEU A 20 6.07 12.09 9.61
N ILE A 21 5.24 12.47 10.59
CA ILE A 21 3.78 12.49 10.51
C ILE A 21 3.20 13.87 10.80
N ASP A 22 3.98 14.95 10.73
CA ASP A 22 3.46 16.32 10.90
C ASP A 22 2.39 16.67 9.85
N TRP A 23 2.42 15.99 8.71
CA TRP A 23 1.38 16.10 7.67
C TRP A 23 0.05 15.44 8.07
N LEU A 24 0.03 14.62 9.12
CA LEU A 24 -1.12 13.84 9.56
C LEU A 24 -1.88 14.57 10.68
N ASP A 25 -2.84 15.40 10.30
CA ASP A 25 -3.80 15.94 11.25
C ASP A 25 -4.79 14.84 11.67
N THR A 26 -4.65 14.38 12.91
CA THR A 26 -5.47 13.29 13.46
C THR A 26 -6.92 13.68 13.68
N GLN A 27 -7.21 14.97 13.92
CA GLN A 27 -8.58 15.46 14.09
C GLN A 27 -9.26 15.54 12.72
N ASP A 28 -8.57 16.06 11.71
CA ASP A 28 -9.05 16.11 10.34
C ASP A 28 -9.26 14.70 9.77
N LEU A 29 -8.31 13.78 10.01
CA LEU A 29 -8.46 12.37 9.66
C LEU A 29 -9.71 11.75 10.33
N ALA A 30 -9.93 12.02 11.62
CA ALA A 30 -11.10 11.50 12.32
C ALA A 30 -12.42 12.01 11.72
N MET A 31 -12.48 13.29 11.34
CA MET A 31 -13.66 13.87 10.66
C MET A 31 -13.87 13.24 9.28
N GLN A 32 -12.80 13.09 8.49
CA GLN A 32 -12.84 12.44 7.19
C GLN A 32 -13.29 10.97 7.28
N LEU A 33 -12.91 10.25 8.34
CA LEU A 33 -13.35 8.87 8.59
C LEU A 33 -14.84 8.79 8.99
N ILE A 34 -15.40 9.83 9.59
CA ILE A 34 -16.84 9.91 9.85
C ILE A 34 -17.58 10.12 8.52
N GLU A 35 -17.08 11.00 7.66
CA GLU A 35 -17.62 11.17 6.31
C GLU A 35 -17.45 9.92 5.43
N LEU A 36 -16.41 9.11 5.68
CA LEU A 36 -16.23 7.80 5.05
C LEU A 36 -17.38 6.83 5.34
N LYS A 37 -17.96 6.91 6.55
CA LYS A 37 -19.17 6.13 6.89
C LYS A 37 -20.40 6.60 6.12
N SER A 38 -20.37 7.76 5.45
CA SER A 38 -21.45 8.19 4.56
C SER A 38 -21.46 7.31 3.31
N PRO A 39 -22.47 6.44 3.14
CA PRO A 39 -22.45 5.45 2.08
C PRO A 39 -22.55 6.08 0.70
N ALA A 40 -23.16 7.26 0.54
CA ALA A 40 -23.45 7.81 -0.79
C ALA A 40 -22.18 8.11 -1.61
N LEU A 41 -21.13 8.69 -1.02
CA LEU A 41 -19.92 9.02 -1.76
C LEU A 41 -19.06 7.77 -2.04
N TRP A 42 -18.87 6.95 -1.00
CA TRP A 42 -17.91 5.86 -1.05
C TRP A 42 -18.47 4.59 -1.67
N MET A 43 -19.77 4.31 -1.51
CA MET A 43 -20.40 3.19 -2.21
C MET A 43 -20.37 3.42 -3.72
N THR A 44 -20.65 4.64 -4.18
CA THR A 44 -20.54 4.97 -5.61
C THR A 44 -19.10 4.85 -6.09
N LYS A 45 -18.13 5.44 -5.39
CA LYS A 45 -16.71 5.33 -5.78
C LYS A 45 -16.19 3.89 -5.81
N PHE A 46 -16.57 3.05 -4.85
CA PHE A 46 -16.16 1.65 -4.84
C PHE A 46 -16.91 0.81 -5.88
N ALA A 47 -18.16 1.14 -6.19
CA ALA A 47 -18.89 0.49 -7.29
C ALA A 47 -18.23 0.82 -8.65
N GLU A 48 -17.90 2.09 -8.89
CA GLU A 48 -17.16 2.54 -10.08
C GLU A 48 -15.82 1.83 -10.21
N LEU A 49 -15.00 1.84 -9.14
CA LEU A 49 -13.71 1.16 -9.14
C LEU A 49 -13.85 -0.35 -9.39
N ARG A 50 -14.87 -0.98 -8.80
CA ARG A 50 -15.12 -2.41 -9.00
C ARG A 50 -15.46 -2.72 -10.45
N GLU A 51 -16.34 -1.93 -11.05
CA GLU A 51 -16.71 -2.09 -12.46
C GLU A 51 -15.49 -1.90 -13.37
N GLU A 52 -14.64 -0.90 -13.10
CA GLU A 52 -13.40 -0.65 -13.84
C GLU A 52 -12.42 -1.84 -13.72
N LEU A 53 -12.29 -2.43 -12.53
CA LEU A 53 -11.45 -3.61 -12.29
C LEU A 53 -12.00 -4.88 -12.95
N GLU A 54 -13.32 -5.03 -13.05
CA GLU A 54 -13.95 -6.19 -13.70
C GLU A 54 -13.92 -6.10 -15.23
N THR A 55 -13.85 -4.87 -15.80
CA THR A 55 -13.91 -4.62 -17.26
C THR A 55 -12.54 -4.43 -17.91
N THR A 56 -11.50 -4.10 -17.14
CA THR A 56 -10.15 -3.89 -17.69
C THR A 56 -9.49 -5.24 -18.03
N GLU A 57 -9.18 -5.47 -19.31
CA GLU A 57 -8.44 -6.68 -19.76
C GLU A 57 -6.98 -6.70 -19.27
N ASP A 58 -6.42 -5.52 -18.99
CA ASP A 58 -5.09 -5.33 -18.40
C ASP A 58 -5.12 -5.60 -16.88
N LYS A 59 -4.36 -6.59 -16.41
CA LYS A 59 -4.32 -7.00 -14.99
C LYS A 59 -3.60 -6.01 -14.07
N ASN A 60 -3.30 -4.80 -14.55
CA ASN A 60 -2.66 -3.76 -13.76
C ASN A 60 -3.65 -3.06 -12.80
N HIS A 61 -4.35 -3.86 -11.99
CA HIS A 61 -5.30 -3.40 -10.97
C HIS A 61 -4.67 -2.39 -10.01
N GLY A 62 -3.36 -2.48 -9.77
CA GLY A 62 -2.63 -1.52 -8.94
C GLY A 62 -2.71 -0.08 -9.47
N THR A 63 -2.68 0.11 -10.79
CA THR A 63 -2.77 1.44 -11.41
C THR A 63 -4.17 2.02 -11.29
N CYS A 64 -5.21 1.23 -11.54
CA CYS A 64 -6.60 1.64 -11.36
C CYS A 64 -6.92 2.01 -9.91
N ILE A 65 -6.48 1.18 -8.95
CA ILE A 65 -6.65 1.47 -7.51
C ILE A 65 -5.93 2.78 -7.16
N TYR A 66 -4.67 2.95 -7.59
CA TYR A 66 -3.92 4.18 -7.33
C TYR A 66 -4.60 5.42 -7.92
N ALA A 67 -5.07 5.35 -9.17
CA ALA A 67 -5.78 6.45 -9.84
C ALA A 67 -7.08 6.81 -9.12
N CYS A 68 -7.86 5.80 -8.71
CA CYS A 68 -9.08 6.00 -7.91
C CYS A 68 -8.78 6.77 -6.62
N TRP A 69 -7.78 6.34 -5.84
CA TRP A 69 -7.38 7.04 -4.62
C TRP A 69 -6.84 8.46 -4.89
N LYS A 70 -6.11 8.67 -6.00
CA LYS A 70 -5.66 10.01 -6.43
C LYS A 70 -6.81 10.93 -6.82
N SER A 71 -7.94 10.40 -7.29
CA SER A 71 -9.13 11.16 -7.68
C SER A 71 -10.02 11.60 -6.51
N VAL A 72 -9.79 11.06 -5.31
CA VAL A 72 -10.55 11.44 -4.11
C VAL A 72 -10.41 12.94 -3.86
N PRO A 73 -11.52 13.66 -3.55
CA PRO A 73 -11.51 15.10 -3.30
C PRO A 73 -10.51 15.53 -2.22
N ASP A 74 -9.92 16.71 -2.37
CA ASP A 74 -8.88 17.21 -1.45
C ASP A 74 -9.37 17.47 -0.03
N LYS A 75 -10.70 17.57 0.19
CA LYS A 75 -11.28 17.56 1.53
C LYS A 75 -11.03 16.26 2.32
N PHE A 76 -10.50 15.23 1.65
CA PHE A 76 -10.07 13.97 2.24
C PHE A 76 -8.54 13.80 2.18
N CYS A 77 -7.76 14.88 2.19
CA CYS A 77 -6.31 14.84 1.97
C CYS A 77 -5.58 13.94 2.97
N CYS A 78 -5.91 14.02 4.26
CA CYS A 78 -5.31 13.18 5.31
C CYS A 78 -5.59 11.69 5.04
N PHE A 79 -6.86 11.34 4.80
CA PHE A 79 -7.27 9.97 4.53
C PHE A 79 -6.64 9.42 3.24
N LYS A 80 -6.65 10.23 2.17
CA LYS A 80 -6.02 9.91 0.88
C LYS A 80 -4.53 9.63 1.04
N ASN A 81 -3.81 10.47 1.78
CA ASN A 81 -2.37 10.29 2.01
C ASN A 81 -2.07 9.02 2.82
N VAL A 82 -2.88 8.73 3.86
CA VAL A 82 -2.78 7.48 4.63
C VAL A 82 -3.02 6.26 3.73
N ALA A 83 -4.08 6.27 2.92
CA ALA A 83 -4.40 5.17 2.02
C ALA A 83 -3.31 4.94 0.98
N LEU A 84 -2.78 6.00 0.36
CA LEU A 84 -1.68 5.93 -0.61
C LEU A 84 -0.37 5.45 0.03
N ALA A 85 -0.07 5.88 1.26
CA ALA A 85 1.09 5.40 2.00
C ALA A 85 0.97 3.89 2.28
N LEU A 86 -0.19 3.42 2.75
CA LEU A 86 -0.45 2.00 2.97
C LEU A 86 -0.36 1.18 1.68
N LEU A 87 -0.98 1.65 0.59
CA LEU A 87 -0.90 1.01 -0.72
C LEU A 87 0.55 0.92 -1.23
N SER A 88 1.36 1.93 -0.96
CA SER A 88 2.77 1.95 -1.35
C SER A 88 3.60 0.97 -0.52
N VAL A 89 3.39 0.91 0.80
CA VAL A 89 4.10 -0.03 1.70
C VAL A 89 3.69 -1.48 1.41
N PHE A 90 2.40 -1.77 1.32
CA PHE A 90 1.90 -3.13 1.07
C PHE A 90 2.11 -3.56 -0.39
N GLY A 91 1.94 -2.66 -1.35
CA GLY A 91 2.19 -2.93 -2.76
C GLY A 91 3.66 -3.26 -3.02
N SER A 92 4.59 -2.49 -2.43
CA SER A 92 6.03 -2.76 -2.56
C SER A 92 6.44 -4.08 -1.88
N THR A 93 5.93 -4.37 -0.68
CA THR A 93 6.22 -5.65 0.01
C THR A 93 5.65 -6.86 -0.73
N TYR A 94 4.45 -6.77 -1.30
CA TYR A 94 3.86 -7.82 -2.13
C TYR A 94 4.69 -8.07 -3.41
N LEU A 95 5.11 -7.01 -4.10
CA LEU A 95 5.96 -7.13 -5.28
C LEU A 95 7.33 -7.71 -4.94
N CYS A 96 7.96 -7.26 -3.84
CA CYS A 96 9.21 -7.85 -3.35
C CYS A 96 9.04 -9.35 -3.07
N GLY A 97 7.98 -9.76 -2.38
CA GLY A 97 7.68 -11.17 -2.11
C GLY A 97 7.55 -12.01 -3.38
N GLN A 98 6.92 -11.47 -4.44
CA GLN A 98 6.83 -12.14 -5.74
C GLN A 98 8.18 -12.26 -6.46
N VAL A 99 8.97 -11.18 -6.48
CA VAL A 99 10.29 -11.16 -7.14
C VAL A 99 11.24 -12.15 -6.47
N PHE A 100 11.32 -12.14 -5.14
CA PHE A 100 12.20 -13.05 -4.39
C PHE A 100 11.73 -14.51 -4.44
N SER A 101 10.43 -14.76 -4.58
CA SER A 101 9.91 -16.12 -4.79
C SER A 101 10.20 -16.66 -6.19
N HIS A 102 10.41 -15.78 -7.17
CA HIS A 102 10.82 -16.16 -8.53
C HIS A 102 12.31 -16.49 -8.62
N GLU A 103 13.15 -15.79 -7.84
CA GLU A 103 14.60 -16.02 -7.76
C GLU A 103 14.99 -17.32 -7.00
N GLY A 104 14.05 -17.96 -6.29
CA GLY A 104 14.26 -19.27 -5.64
C GLY A 104 14.13 -20.50 -6.56
N ARG A 105 13.89 -20.33 -7.87
CA ARG A 105 13.69 -21.45 -8.83
C ARG A 105 14.82 -21.67 -9.84
N ALA A 106 16.05 -21.26 -9.55
CA ALA A 106 17.21 -21.56 -10.41
C ALA A 106 18.44 -22.02 -9.61
N GLN A 107 18.48 -23.31 -9.25
CA GLN A 107 19.58 -24.25 -9.53
C GLN A 107 19.33 -25.59 -8.79
N PRO A 108 19.33 -26.75 -9.48
CA PRO A 108 19.55 -28.02 -8.79
C PRO A 108 21.01 -28.07 -8.33
N LEU A 109 21.23 -28.44 -7.06
CA LEU A 109 22.53 -28.82 -6.53
C LEU A 109 23.18 -29.88 -7.44
N PRO A 110 24.48 -29.80 -7.74
CA PRO A 110 25.14 -30.89 -8.42
C PRO A 110 25.07 -32.14 -7.53
N GLN A 111 24.33 -33.15 -7.98
CA GLN A 111 24.44 -34.48 -7.40
C GLN A 111 25.85 -34.98 -7.67
N SER A 112 26.68 -34.97 -6.64
CA SER A 112 27.85 -35.84 -6.56
C SER A 112 27.38 -37.29 -6.72
N PHE A 113 27.73 -37.91 -7.83
CA PHE A 113 27.81 -39.37 -7.93
C PHE A 113 29.29 -39.72 -8.03
N ASP A 114 29.82 -40.22 -6.91
CA ASP A 114 31.02 -41.04 -6.87
C ASP A 114 30.68 -42.45 -7.39
N CYS A 115 31.60 -42.99 -8.20
CA CYS A 115 31.69 -44.30 -8.86
C CYS A 115 30.74 -44.60 -10.03
#